data_AF-A0A9E6JA53-F1
#
_entry.id   AF-A0A9E6JA53-F1
#
_cell.length_a   1.000
_cell.length_b   1.000
_cell.length_c   1.000
_cell.angle_alpha   90.00
_cell.angle_beta   90.00
_cell.angle_gamma   90.00
#
_symmetry.space_group_name_H-M   'P 1'
#
loop_
_entity.id
_entity.type
_entity.pdbx_description
1 polymer ?
#
loop_
_entity_poly.entity_id
_entity_poly.type
_entity_poly.pdbx_seq_one_letter_code
_entity_poly.pdbx_strand_id
1 'polypeptide(L)' 'MDRYCPNCGIEMIDKNHVSICPRNDIGECSYDGYQNTVERSSREFTLLDNEKRLEEAH' A
#
# COMPACT_ATOMS: atom_id res chain seq x y z
N MET A 1 10.79 -0.24 -12.86
CA MET A 1 10.35 1.16 -12.61
C MET A 1 10.42 1.43 -11.12
N ASP A 2 11.57 1.95 -10.69
CA ASP A 2 11.67 3.24 -10.01
C ASP A 2 10.54 3.55 -9.00
N ARG A 3 10.61 2.92 -7.82
CA ARG A 3 9.71 3.18 -6.69
C ARG A 3 10.15 4.48 -6.00
N TYR A 4 9.96 5.63 -6.62
CA TYR A 4 10.27 6.91 -5.99
C TYR A 4 9.08 7.43 -5.17
N CYS A 5 9.39 8.06 -4.04
CA CYS A 5 8.39 8.65 -3.17
C CYS A 5 7.70 9.82 -3.89
N PRO A 6 6.36 9.85 -3.98
CA PRO A 6 5.65 10.93 -4.66
C PRO A 6 5.78 12.29 -3.95
N ASN A 7 6.17 12.30 -2.67
CA ASN A 7 6.29 13.52 -1.88
C ASN A 7 7.70 14.14 -1.96
N CYS A 8 8.76 13.34 -2.06
CA CYS A 8 10.14 13.84 -2.03
C CYS A 8 11.03 13.36 -3.18
N GLY A 9 10.52 12.51 -4.08
CA GLY A 9 11.25 11.99 -5.23
C GLY A 9 12.42 11.05 -4.89
N ILE A 10 12.55 10.63 -3.63
CA ILE A 10 13.62 9.74 -3.17
C ILE A 10 13.22 8.29 -3.37
N GLU A 11 14.20 7.44 -3.67
CA GLU A 11 14.00 6.00 -3.83
C GLU A 11 13.42 5.38 -2.55
N MET A 12 12.32 4.66 -2.71
CA MET A 12 11.60 4.02 -1.62
C MET A 12 12.18 2.64 -1.34
N ILE A 13 12.11 2.25 -0.08
CA ILE A 13 12.60 0.96 0.41
C ILE A 13 11.43 -0.01 0.48
N ASP A 14 11.61 -1.25 0.00
CA ASP A 14 10.64 -2.32 0.23
C ASP A 14 10.87 -2.94 1.62
N LYS A 15 9.82 -2.92 2.44
CA LYS A 15 9.83 -3.56 3.76
C LYS A 15 8.51 -4.31 3.92
N ASN A 16 8.57 -5.63 4.08
CA ASN A 16 7.37 -6.48 4.21
C ASN A 16 6.37 -6.31 3.04
N HIS A 17 6.83 -6.20 1.79
CA HIS A 17 5.99 -5.93 0.61
C HIS A 17 5.33 -4.54 0.60
N VAL A 18 5.77 -3.63 1.48
CA VAL A 18 5.31 -2.24 1.55
C VAL A 18 6.44 -1.33 1.09
N SER A 19 6.14 -0.44 0.15
CA SER A 19 7.09 0.62 -0.26
C SER A 19 7.07 1.75 0.76
N ILE A 20 8.16 1.96 1.49
CA ILE A 20 8.31 2.97 2.54
C ILE A 20 9.29 4.07 2.11
N CYS A 21 8.96 5.31 2.42
CA CYS A 21 9.87 6.43 2.20
C CYS A 21 10.89 6.53 3.36
N PRO A 22 12.20 6.43 3.12
CA PRO A 22 13.21 6.55 4.19
C PRO A 22 13.18 7.93 4.87
N ARG A 23 12.78 8.98 4.14
CA ARG A 23 12.64 10.33 4.69
C ARG A 23 11.49 10.48 5.67
N ASN A 24 10.53 9.53 5.66
CA ASN A 24 9.46 9.50 6.66
C ASN A 24 10.00 9.13 8.03
N ASP A 25 10.97 8.21 8.09
CA ASP A 25 11.60 7.76 9.34
C ASP A 25 12.33 8.90 10.08
N ILE A 26 12.96 9.80 9.32
CA ILE A 26 13.66 10.99 9.84
C ILE A 26 12.80 12.26 9.90
N GLY A 27 11.50 12.18 9.60
CA GLY A 27 10.55 13.30 9.69
C GLY A 27 10.67 14.37 8.60
N GLU A 28 11.42 14.12 7.53
CA GLU A 28 11.58 15.05 6.41
C GLU A 28 10.59 14.82 5.25
N CYS A 29 9.73 13.81 5.37
CA CYS A 29 8.69 13.49 4.42
C CYS A 29 7.48 12.91 5.15
N SER A 30 6.26 13.31 4.78
CA SER A 30 5.04 12.80 5.41
C SER A 30 4.44 11.61 4.66
N TYR A 31 5.22 10.94 3.80
CA TYR A 31 4.74 9.77 3.05
C TYR A 31 4.76 8.52 3.92
N ASP A 32 3.57 8.05 4.32
CA ASP A 32 3.40 6.78 5.01
C ASP A 32 2.92 5.69 4.02
N GLY A 33 3.82 4.76 3.70
CA GLY A 33 3.49 3.64 2.81
C GLY A 33 2.60 2.58 3.44
N TYR A 34 2.56 2.49 4.78
CA TYR A 34 1.73 1.52 5.49
C TYR A 34 0.24 1.87 5.36
N GLN A 35 -0.10 3.15 5.48
CA GLN A 35 -1.47 3.67 5.24
C GLN A 35 -2.00 3.25 3.86
N ASN A 36 -1.17 3.34 2.83
CA ASN A 36 -1.57 2.96 1.47
C ASN A 36 -1.78 1.44 1.33
N THR A 37 -0.98 0.63 2.01
CA THR A 37 -1.11 -0.84 1.96
C THR A 37 -2.26 -1.39 2.79
N VAL A 38 -2.60 -0.77 3.94
CA VAL A 38 -3.77 -1.18 4.74
C VAL A 38 -5.05 -0.96 3.94
N GLU A 39 -5.17 0.16 3.22
CA GLU A 39 -6.29 0.42 2.30
C GLU A 39 -6.35 -0.62 1.16
N ARG A 40 -5.19 -1.00 0.61
CA ARG A 40 -5.13 -1.98 -0.49
C ARG A 40 -5.50 -3.39 -0.02
N SER A 41 -4.99 -3.83 1.12
CA SER A 41 -5.36 -5.13 1.70
C SER A 41 -6.83 -5.17 2.09
N SER A 42 -7.37 -4.10 2.68
CA SER A 42 -8.80 -4.02 3.04
C SER A 42 -9.71 -4.11 1.81
N ARG A 43 -9.30 -3.50 0.69
CA ARG A 43 -10.00 -3.64 -0.60
C ARG A 43 -9.89 -5.05 -1.17
N GLU A 44 -8.72 -5.68 -1.08
CA GLU A 44 -8.51 -7.05 -1.58
C GLU A 44 -9.37 -8.07 -0.81
N PHE A 45 -9.48 -7.95 0.51
CA PHE A 45 -10.41 -8.77 1.31
C PHE A 45 -11.88 -8.53 0.95
N THR A 46 -12.25 -7.29 0.65
CA THR A 46 -13.63 -6.95 0.27
C THR A 46 -13.99 -7.55 -1.10
N LEU A 47 -13.09 -7.52 -2.08
CA LEU A 47 -13.35 -8.09 -3.41
C LEU A 47 -13.56 -9.61 -3.33
N LEU A 48 -12.69 -10.32 -2.61
CA LEU A 48 -12.79 -11.75 -2.40
C LEU A 48 -14.11 -12.16 -1.70
N ASP A 49 -14.56 -11.39 -0.71
CA ASP A 49 -15.85 -11.65 -0.04
C ASP A 49 -17.05 -11.46 -0.99
N ASN A 50 -16.98 -10.47 -1.88
CA ASN A 50 -18.03 -10.22 -2.86
C ASN A 50 -18.07 -11.31 -3.94
N GLU A 51 -16.92 -11.75 -4.45
CA GLU A 51 -16.81 -12.83 -5.44
C GLU A 51 -17.41 -14.14 -4.91
N LYS A 52 -17.11 -14.48 -3.66
CA LYS A 52 -17.64 -15.69 -3.03
C LYS A 52 -19.17 -15.68 -2.91
N ARG A 53 -19.78 -14.53 -2.59
CA ARG A 53 -21.24 -14.39 -2.51
C ARG A 53 -21.95 -14.52 -3.86
N LEU A 54 -21.29 -14.12 -4.95
CA LEU A 54 -21.82 -14.26 -6.31
C LEU A 54 -21.85 -15.72 -6.76
N GLU A 55 -20.84 -16.51 -6.38
CA GLU A 55 -20.80 -17.96 -6.67
C GLU A 55 -21.84 -18.75 -5.88
N GLU A 56 -22.14 -18.37 -4.63
CA GLU A 56 -23.16 -19.03 -3.80
C GLU A 56 -24.62 -18.67 -4.22
N ALA A 57 -24.80 -17.69 -5.09
CA ALA A 57 -26.11 -17.22 -5.56
C ALA A 57 -26.58 -17.87 -6.87
N HIS A 58 -25.83 -18.85 -7.40
CA HIS A 58 -26.10 -19.52 -8.68
C HIS A 58 -26.46 -21.00 -8.51
#